data_AF-A0A9P8CUP8-F1
#
_entry.id   AF-A0A9P8CUP8-F1
#
_cell.length_a   1.000
_cell.length_b   1.000
_cell.length_c   1.000
_cell.angle_alpha   90.00
_cell.angle_beta   90.00
_cell.angle_gamma   90.00
#
_symmetry.space_group_name_H-M   'P 1'
#
loop_
_entity.id
_entity.type
_entity.pdbx_description
1 polymer ?
#
loop_
_entity_poly.entity_id
_entity_poly.type
_entity_poly.pdbx_seq_one_letter_code
_entity_poly.pdbx_strand_id
1 'polypeptide(L)'
;SLGALAFYFFDRFQNKDEPIPDFRDPSWQGIRAIRSGDDRTTEINKTGTHDVTAKVFRCMDIETSYITHSGRHSGSVEGQRLGVPEEEIRRAGRWVQGTSKMHQYYLSSLPVPFARAIAGFGKKPFHLKRNDIVPSLDLQRRIFPFIEGAYDAHGDEAKLRWEA
;
A
#
# COMPACT_ATOMS: atom_id res chain seq x y z
N SER A 1 1.86 -4.48 -5.00
CA SER A 1 1.63 -5.73 -4.23
C SER A 1 2.18 -5.54 -2.83
N LEU A 2 1.49 -6.03 -1.77
CA LEU A 2 1.95 -5.92 -0.37
C LEU A 2 3.26 -6.68 -0.13
N GLY A 3 3.46 -7.82 -0.80
CA GLY A 3 4.71 -8.60 -0.66
C GLY A 3 5.94 -7.83 -1.14
N ALA A 4 5.82 -7.08 -2.24
CA ALA A 4 6.93 -6.24 -2.73
C ALA A 4 7.32 -5.15 -1.73
N LEU A 5 6.33 -4.55 -1.06
CA LEU A 5 6.57 -3.56 0.00
C LEU A 5 7.22 -4.22 1.24
N ALA A 6 6.77 -5.42 1.61
CA ALA A 6 7.37 -6.17 2.71
C ALA A 6 8.85 -6.51 2.42
N PHE A 7 9.18 -6.96 1.20
CA PHE A 7 10.58 -7.19 0.81
C PHE A 7 11.40 -5.92 0.81
N TYR A 8 10.84 -4.80 0.35
CA TYR A 8 11.50 -3.51 0.43
C TYR A 8 11.80 -3.09 1.88
N PHE A 9 10.83 -3.26 2.79
CA PHE A 9 11.03 -2.99 4.22
C PHE A 9 12.00 -3.95 4.87
N PHE A 10 12.01 -5.23 4.46
CA PHE A 10 12.97 -6.21 4.93
C PHE A 10 14.39 -5.81 4.56
N ASP A 11 14.63 -5.46 3.30
CA ASP A 11 15.93 -4.97 2.86
C ASP A 11 16.34 -3.69 3.61
N ARG A 12 15.41 -2.76 3.75
CA ARG A 12 15.66 -1.46 4.38
C ARG A 12 15.97 -1.55 5.87
N PHE A 13 15.12 -2.21 6.63
CA PHE A 13 15.16 -2.18 8.09
C PHE A 13 15.93 -3.33 8.71
N GLN A 14 16.02 -4.47 8.03
CA GLN A 14 16.71 -5.65 8.57
C GLN A 14 18.02 -5.97 7.84
N ASN A 15 18.10 -5.85 6.50
CA ASN A 15 19.37 -6.13 5.81
C ASN A 15 20.35 -4.95 5.87
N LYS A 16 19.83 -3.72 5.79
CA LYS A 16 20.62 -2.48 5.80
C LYS A 16 20.66 -1.80 7.16
N ASP A 17 20.04 -2.41 8.18
CA ASP A 17 19.99 -1.91 9.55
C ASP A 17 19.52 -0.44 9.66
N GLU A 18 18.63 0.01 8.77
CA GLU A 18 18.05 1.35 8.90
C GLU A 18 17.24 1.42 10.20
N PRO A 19 17.44 2.43 11.07
CA PRO A 19 16.73 2.50 12.35
C PRO A 19 15.22 2.50 12.19
N ILE A 20 14.53 1.65 12.97
CA ILE A 20 13.06 1.59 12.95
C ILE A 20 12.48 2.93 13.41
N PRO A 21 11.40 3.42 12.77
CA PRO A 21 10.67 4.58 13.27
C PRO A 21 10.18 4.37 14.71
N ASP A 22 10.38 5.34 15.60
CA ASP A 22 9.70 5.34 16.89
C ASP A 22 8.24 5.80 16.66
N PHE A 23 7.32 4.85 16.63
CA PHE A 23 5.90 5.15 16.39
C PHE A 23 5.23 5.96 17.52
N ARG A 24 5.91 6.17 18.65
CA ARG A 24 5.43 7.03 19.75
C ARG A 24 5.78 8.51 19.52
N ASP A 25 6.82 8.79 18.73
CA ASP A 25 7.25 10.14 18.41
C ASP A 25 6.63 10.59 17.07
N PRO A 26 5.77 11.64 17.04
CA PRO A 26 5.18 12.17 15.81
C PRO A 26 6.17 12.47 14.69
N SER A 27 7.46 12.66 14.99
CA SER A 27 8.53 12.81 13.99
C SER A 27 8.58 11.65 12.99
N TRP A 28 8.06 10.46 13.36
CA TRP A 28 8.00 9.31 12.45
C TRP A 28 7.23 9.59 11.16
N GLN A 29 6.29 10.53 11.19
CA GLN A 29 5.51 10.94 10.01
C GLN A 29 6.37 11.58 8.91
N GLY A 30 7.55 12.10 9.26
CA GLY A 30 8.53 12.61 8.30
C GLY A 30 9.27 11.50 7.54
N ILE A 31 9.22 10.26 8.03
CA ILE A 31 9.93 9.13 7.43
C ILE A 31 9.13 8.63 6.23
N ARG A 32 9.76 8.62 5.06
CA ARG A 32 9.11 8.21 3.81
C ARG A 32 8.98 6.71 3.77
N ALA A 33 7.79 6.20 3.44
CA ALA A 33 7.58 4.77 3.20
C ALA A 33 8.44 4.27 2.03
N ILE A 34 8.58 5.05 0.96
CA ILE A 34 9.54 4.81 -0.11
C ILE A 34 10.44 6.04 -0.20
N ARG A 35 11.74 5.87 0.08
CA ARG A 35 12.73 6.96 0.08
C ARG A 35 13.47 7.07 -1.24
N SER A 36 14.01 8.26 -1.52
CA SER A 36 14.98 8.47 -2.59
C SER A 36 16.38 8.56 -2.02
N GLY A 37 17.32 7.75 -2.53
CA GLY A 37 18.66 7.68 -1.98
C GLY A 37 18.65 7.16 -0.53
N ASP A 38 19.69 7.48 0.25
CA ASP A 38 19.93 6.92 1.58
C ASP A 38 19.26 7.67 2.74
N ASP A 39 18.86 8.91 2.53
CA ASP A 39 18.11 9.65 3.54
C ASP A 39 16.65 9.14 3.64
N ARG A 40 16.24 8.79 4.86
CA ARG A 40 14.91 8.29 5.19
C ARG A 40 13.79 9.32 5.07
N THR A 41 14.11 10.61 5.04
CA THR A 41 13.12 11.70 4.96
C THR A 41 12.95 12.25 3.54
N THR A 42 13.91 11.95 2.66
CA THR A 42 13.92 12.42 1.28
C THR A 42 12.83 11.73 0.46
N GLU A 43 11.95 12.55 -0.11
CA GLU A 43 10.89 12.10 -1.01
C GLU A 43 11.42 11.75 -2.40
N ILE A 44 10.74 10.84 -3.09
CA ILE A 44 11.06 10.57 -4.49
C ILE A 44 10.67 11.78 -5.32
N ASN A 45 11.66 12.34 -6.03
CA ASN A 45 11.43 13.41 -6.98
C ASN A 45 10.41 12.97 -8.04
N LYS A 46 9.47 13.86 -8.38
CA LYS A 46 8.48 13.66 -9.45
C LYS A 46 9.14 13.25 -10.78
N THR A 47 10.24 13.90 -11.15
CA THR A 47 11.00 13.56 -12.37
C THR A 47 11.61 12.16 -12.27
N GLY A 48 12.18 11.80 -11.11
CA GLY A 48 12.73 10.46 -10.89
C GLY A 48 11.66 9.36 -10.99
N THR A 49 10.48 9.58 -10.41
CA THR A 49 9.34 8.65 -10.54
C THR A 49 8.91 8.50 -12.00
N HIS A 50 8.84 9.60 -12.75
CA HIS A 50 8.52 9.59 -14.17
C HIS A 50 9.52 8.75 -14.96
N ASP A 51 10.82 9.00 -14.80
CA ASP A 51 11.85 8.35 -15.60
C ASP A 51 11.96 6.85 -15.33
N VAL A 52 11.82 6.45 -14.05
CA VAL A 52 11.75 5.03 -13.67
C VAL A 52 10.52 4.37 -14.30
N THR A 53 9.35 5.02 -14.23
CA THR A 53 8.12 4.48 -14.83
C THR A 53 8.22 4.38 -16.34
N ALA A 54 8.76 5.41 -17.01
CA ALA A 54 8.99 5.44 -18.45
C ALA A 54 9.93 4.32 -18.90
N LYS A 55 11.00 4.07 -18.13
CA LYS A 55 11.94 2.98 -18.38
C LYS A 55 11.25 1.63 -18.26
N VAL A 56 10.44 1.42 -17.21
CA VAL A 56 9.68 0.17 -17.04
C VAL A 56 8.71 -0.04 -18.20
N PHE A 57 7.96 0.98 -18.60
CA PHE A 57 7.04 0.90 -19.74
C PHE A 57 7.76 0.54 -21.04
N ARG A 58 8.88 1.18 -21.34
CA ARG A 58 9.70 0.84 -22.52
C ARG A 58 10.22 -0.60 -22.48
N CYS A 59 10.67 -1.08 -21.32
CA CYS A 59 11.13 -2.46 -21.16
C CYS A 59 10.00 -3.49 -21.33
N MET A 60 8.74 -3.09 -21.10
CA MET A 60 7.55 -3.93 -21.24
C MET A 60 6.81 -3.69 -22.56
N ASP A 61 7.39 -2.91 -23.47
CA ASP A 61 6.80 -2.54 -24.76
C ASP A 61 5.42 -1.86 -24.64
N ILE A 62 5.26 -1.04 -23.58
CA ILE A 62 4.05 -0.25 -23.33
C ILE A 62 4.25 1.16 -23.90
N GLU A 63 3.53 1.47 -24.97
CA GLU A 63 3.51 2.81 -25.58
C GLU A 63 2.45 3.70 -24.92
N THR A 64 2.88 4.78 -24.25
CA THR A 64 1.95 5.78 -23.69
C THR A 64 2.60 7.15 -23.52
N SER A 65 1.83 8.21 -23.75
CA SER A 65 2.22 9.60 -23.46
C SER A 65 1.85 10.03 -22.02
N TYR A 66 1.10 9.21 -21.27
CA TYR A 66 0.54 9.56 -19.96
C TYR A 66 1.27 8.88 -18.80
N ILE A 67 2.60 8.92 -18.76
CA ILE A 67 3.41 8.15 -17.80
C ILE A 67 3.00 8.39 -16.33
N THR A 68 2.86 9.66 -15.91
CA THR A 68 2.51 10.04 -14.53
C THR A 68 1.03 9.81 -14.14
N HIS A 69 0.15 9.65 -15.14
CA HIS A 69 -1.29 9.49 -14.92
C HIS A 69 -1.84 8.14 -15.40
N SER A 70 -0.97 7.30 -15.96
CA SER A 70 -1.26 5.96 -16.48
C SER A 70 -2.04 5.11 -15.47
N GLY A 71 -1.61 5.11 -14.20
CA GLY A 71 -2.28 4.39 -13.12
C GLY A 71 -3.70 4.88 -12.82
N ARG A 72 -3.97 6.19 -12.99
CA ARG A 72 -5.33 6.74 -12.79
C ARG A 72 -6.25 6.33 -13.93
N HIS A 73 -5.78 6.47 -15.16
CA HIS A 73 -6.55 6.12 -16.35
C HIS A 73 -6.81 4.60 -16.39
N SER A 74 -5.76 3.78 -16.31
CA SER A 74 -5.87 2.33 -16.29
C SER A 74 -6.72 1.82 -15.12
N GLY A 75 -6.57 2.40 -13.93
CA GLY A 75 -7.38 2.04 -12.76
C GLY A 75 -8.88 2.32 -12.96
N SER A 76 -9.24 3.44 -13.59
CA SER A 76 -10.65 3.72 -13.91
C SER A 76 -11.23 2.79 -14.97
N VAL A 77 -10.46 2.53 -16.03
CA VAL A 77 -10.86 1.60 -17.11
C VAL A 77 -11.01 0.18 -16.57
N GLU A 78 -10.08 -0.26 -15.73
CA GLU A 78 -10.12 -1.56 -15.09
C GLU A 78 -11.30 -1.67 -14.11
N GLY A 79 -11.55 -0.63 -13.30
CA GLY A 79 -12.72 -0.58 -12.43
C GLY A 79 -14.03 -0.74 -13.20
N GLN A 80 -14.16 -0.06 -14.35
CA GLN A 80 -15.32 -0.21 -15.22
C GLN A 80 -15.42 -1.63 -15.79
N ARG A 81 -14.30 -2.20 -16.26
CA ARG A 81 -14.23 -3.59 -16.77
C ARG A 81 -14.66 -4.61 -15.71
N LEU A 82 -14.30 -4.37 -14.45
CA LEU A 82 -14.67 -5.22 -13.31
C LEU A 82 -16.11 -5.01 -12.83
N GLY A 83 -16.87 -4.11 -13.47
CA GLY A 83 -18.27 -3.83 -13.12
C GLY A 83 -18.43 -3.03 -11.83
N VAL A 84 -17.41 -2.27 -11.42
CA VAL A 84 -17.52 -1.37 -10.27
C VAL A 84 -18.46 -0.21 -10.64
N PRO A 85 -19.43 0.15 -9.77
CA PRO A 85 -20.30 1.30 -10.02
C PRO A 85 -19.50 2.57 -10.28
N GLU A 86 -19.95 3.40 -11.21
CA GLU A 86 -19.25 4.64 -11.59
C GLU A 86 -19.03 5.58 -10.39
N GLU A 87 -20.00 5.63 -9.47
CA GLU A 87 -19.88 6.41 -8.22
C GLU A 87 -18.67 5.99 -7.37
N GLU A 88 -18.37 4.70 -7.29
CA GLU A 88 -17.23 4.15 -6.57
C GLU A 88 -15.91 4.47 -7.30
N ILE A 89 -15.91 4.44 -8.63
CA ILE A 89 -14.76 4.84 -9.46
C ILE A 89 -14.48 6.34 -9.29
N ARG A 90 -15.51 7.20 -9.34
CA ARG A 90 -15.38 8.64 -9.12
C ARG A 90 -14.88 8.97 -7.71
N ARG A 91 -15.39 8.26 -6.69
CA ARG A 91 -14.91 8.39 -5.30
C ARG A 91 -13.44 7.97 -5.18
N ALA A 92 -13.03 6.88 -5.81
CA ALA A 92 -11.63 6.44 -5.83
C ALA A 92 -10.68 7.43 -6.53
N GLY A 93 -11.12 8.01 -7.64
CA GLY A 93 -10.38 9.08 -8.34
C GLY A 93 -10.40 10.44 -7.64
N ARG A 94 -11.19 10.60 -6.55
CA ARG A 94 -11.53 11.88 -5.93
C ARG A 94 -12.12 12.90 -6.91
N TRP A 95 -12.80 12.43 -7.96
CA TRP A 95 -13.50 13.25 -8.95
C TRP A 95 -14.90 13.67 -8.46
N VAL A 96 -15.00 13.96 -7.16
CA VAL A 96 -16.23 14.41 -6.47
C VAL A 96 -16.20 15.93 -6.23
N GLN A 97 -15.25 16.64 -6.83
CA GLN A 97 -15.21 18.10 -6.79
C GLN A 97 -16.42 18.67 -7.53
N GLY A 98 -17.23 19.47 -6.82
CA GLY A 98 -18.42 20.12 -7.37
C GLY A 98 -19.74 19.36 -7.21
N THR A 99 -19.76 18.13 -6.68
CA THR A 99 -21.00 17.34 -6.55
C THR A 99 -21.75 17.59 -5.24
N SER A 100 -21.07 17.66 -4.09
CA SER A 100 -21.65 18.14 -2.82
C SER A 100 -20.56 18.36 -1.75
N LYS A 101 -20.79 19.30 -0.81
CA LYS A 101 -19.97 19.42 0.41
C LYS A 101 -19.97 18.12 1.23
N MET A 102 -21.03 17.31 1.10
CA MET A 102 -21.16 16.01 1.75
C MET A 102 -20.09 15.01 1.31
N HIS A 103 -19.83 14.91 0.00
CA HIS A 103 -18.77 14.03 -0.51
C HIS A 103 -17.35 14.52 -0.18
N GLN A 104 -17.19 15.81 0.08
CA GLN A 104 -15.88 16.41 0.38
C GLN A 104 -15.52 16.34 1.87
N TYR A 105 -16.50 16.53 2.77
CA TYR A 105 -16.25 16.69 4.20
C TYR A 105 -16.86 15.60 5.09
N TYR A 106 -17.94 14.93 4.66
CA TYR A 106 -18.73 14.06 5.53
C TYR A 106 -18.69 12.57 5.13
N LEU A 107 -18.58 12.25 3.84
CA LEU A 107 -18.42 10.86 3.37
C LEU A 107 -16.94 10.52 3.22
N SER A 108 -16.26 10.33 4.36
CA SER A 108 -14.85 9.91 4.42
C SER A 108 -14.64 8.40 4.20
N SER A 109 -15.71 7.64 3.95
CA SER A 109 -15.58 6.20 3.76
C SER A 109 -14.75 5.89 2.51
N LEU A 110 -13.79 4.99 2.66
CA LEU A 110 -12.97 4.50 1.56
C LEU A 110 -13.88 3.83 0.51
N PRO A 111 -13.58 3.93 -0.80
CA PRO A 111 -14.32 3.24 -1.85
C PRO A 111 -13.96 1.75 -1.84
N VAL A 112 -14.42 1.06 -0.81
CA VAL A 112 -14.10 -0.35 -0.52
C VAL A 112 -14.50 -1.27 -1.67
N PRO A 113 -15.66 -1.13 -2.33
CA PRO A 113 -15.99 -1.88 -3.54
C PRO A 113 -14.93 -1.75 -4.65
N PHE A 114 -14.50 -0.53 -4.96
CA PHE A 114 -13.44 -0.29 -5.95
C PHE A 114 -12.12 -0.92 -5.52
N ALA A 115 -11.69 -0.67 -4.27
CA ALA A 115 -10.43 -1.19 -3.74
C ALA A 115 -10.38 -2.73 -3.77
N ARG A 116 -11.50 -3.39 -3.42
CA ARG A 116 -11.62 -4.86 -3.48
C ARG A 116 -11.55 -5.36 -4.91
N ALA A 117 -12.30 -4.75 -5.83
CA ALA A 117 -12.31 -5.17 -7.23
C ALA A 117 -10.91 -5.08 -7.85
N ILE A 118 -10.24 -3.94 -7.72
CA ILE A 118 -8.88 -3.72 -8.26
C ILE A 118 -7.85 -4.64 -7.60
N ALA A 119 -8.07 -5.05 -6.35
CA ALA A 119 -7.24 -6.05 -5.68
C ALA A 119 -7.52 -7.51 -6.12
N GLY A 120 -8.45 -7.73 -7.06
CA GLY A 120 -8.85 -9.06 -7.55
C GLY A 120 -9.95 -9.75 -6.74
N PHE A 121 -10.56 -9.04 -5.77
CA PHE A 121 -11.60 -9.55 -4.86
C PHE A 121 -12.99 -9.00 -5.22
N GLY A 122 -13.36 -9.09 -6.51
CA GLY A 122 -14.63 -8.53 -7.00
C GLY A 122 -15.88 -9.30 -6.58
N LYS A 123 -15.77 -10.61 -6.31
CA LYS A 123 -16.89 -11.47 -5.92
C LYS A 123 -16.49 -12.39 -4.77
N LYS A 124 -17.42 -12.60 -3.84
CA LYS A 124 -17.26 -13.56 -2.73
C LYS A 124 -17.45 -15.00 -3.23
N PRO A 125 -16.89 -16.02 -2.54
CA PRO A 125 -15.98 -15.90 -1.40
C PRO A 125 -14.57 -15.43 -1.81
N PHE A 126 -13.85 -14.83 -0.88
CA PHE A 126 -12.47 -14.39 -1.12
C PHE A 126 -11.51 -15.47 -0.64
N HIS A 127 -10.65 -15.96 -1.53
CA HIS A 127 -9.57 -16.89 -1.17
C HIS A 127 -8.22 -16.19 -1.26
N LEU A 128 -7.45 -16.23 -0.17
CA LEU A 128 -6.08 -15.75 -0.15
C LEU A 128 -5.16 -16.96 -0.09
N LYS A 129 -4.50 -17.31 -1.20
CA LYS A 129 -3.55 -18.44 -1.23
C LYS A 129 -2.47 -18.38 -0.15
N ARG A 130 -2.09 -17.17 0.29
CA ARG A 130 -1.12 -16.99 1.38
C ARG A 130 -1.61 -17.50 2.74
N ASN A 131 -2.91 -17.74 2.90
CA ASN A 131 -3.48 -18.30 4.12
C ASN A 131 -3.45 -19.84 4.11
N ASP A 132 -3.08 -20.47 2.99
CA ASP A 132 -3.07 -21.94 2.87
C ASP A 132 -1.90 -22.58 3.64
N ILE A 133 -0.83 -21.80 3.89
CA ILE A 133 0.36 -22.26 4.62
C ILE A 133 0.70 -21.22 5.68
N VAL A 134 0.60 -21.61 6.94
CA VAL A 134 1.06 -20.80 8.07
C VAL A 134 2.53 -21.13 8.34
N PRO A 135 3.47 -20.17 8.18
CA PRO A 135 4.88 -20.40 8.52
C PRO A 135 5.05 -20.73 10.00
N SER A 136 6.06 -21.52 10.37
CA SER A 136 6.35 -21.78 11.78
C SER A 136 6.64 -20.48 12.53
N LEU A 137 6.32 -20.42 13.81
CA LEU A 137 6.59 -19.24 14.64
C LEU A 137 8.08 -18.88 14.67
N ASP A 138 8.97 -19.90 14.65
CA ASP A 138 10.42 -19.69 14.54
C ASP A 138 10.80 -18.91 13.27
N LEU A 139 10.19 -19.24 12.12
CA LEU A 139 10.45 -18.53 10.87
C LEU A 139 9.87 -17.12 10.89
N GLN A 140 8.66 -16.94 11.44
CA GLN A 140 8.04 -15.62 11.56
C GLN A 140 8.91 -14.66 12.39
N ARG A 141 9.44 -15.12 13.52
CA ARG A 141 10.30 -14.33 14.43
C ARG A 141 11.66 -13.95 13.85
N ARG A 142 12.12 -14.64 12.80
CA ARG A 142 13.36 -14.27 12.08
C ARG A 142 13.19 -13.07 11.17
N ILE A 143 11.95 -12.72 10.82
CA ILE A 143 11.62 -11.62 9.92
C ILE A 143 11.03 -10.48 10.75
N PHE A 144 11.69 -9.33 10.73
CA PHE A 144 11.36 -8.15 11.56
C PHE A 144 11.37 -8.44 13.08
N PRO A 145 12.49 -8.94 13.64
CA PRO A 145 12.57 -9.31 15.06
C PRO A 145 12.30 -8.14 16.02
N PHE A 146 12.50 -6.89 15.58
CA PHE A 146 12.18 -5.70 16.35
C PHE A 146 10.69 -5.57 16.69
N ILE A 147 9.80 -6.23 15.94
CA ILE A 147 8.36 -6.24 16.20
C ILE A 147 8.08 -6.92 17.53
N GLU A 148 8.69 -8.08 17.79
CA GLU A 148 8.53 -8.82 19.05
C GLU A 148 8.98 -7.94 20.24
N GLY A 149 10.14 -7.30 20.14
CA GLY A 149 10.65 -6.39 21.18
C GLY A 149 9.74 -5.17 21.42
N ALA A 150 9.08 -4.66 20.38
CA ALA A 150 8.10 -3.58 20.53
C ALA A 150 6.81 -4.06 21.23
N TYR A 151 6.36 -5.30 20.98
CA TYR A 151 5.21 -5.88 21.66
C TYR A 151 5.51 -6.28 23.11
N ASP A 152 6.68 -6.87 23.38
CA ASP A 152 7.10 -7.29 24.73
C ASP A 152 7.33 -6.09 25.66
N ALA A 153 7.87 -4.98 25.15
CA ALA A 153 8.02 -3.72 25.89
C ALA A 153 6.68 -3.05 26.26
N HIS A 154 5.58 -3.47 25.63
CA HIS A 154 4.23 -2.94 25.82
C HIS A 154 3.23 -3.96 26.36
N GLY A 155 3.70 -5.16 26.72
CA GLY A 155 3.03 -6.18 27.53
C GLY A 155 1.51 -6.26 27.37
N ASP A 156 1.04 -7.08 26.42
CA ASP A 156 -0.19 -7.85 26.64
C ASP A 156 -0.33 -9.02 25.66
N GLU A 157 0.04 -10.23 26.09
CA GLU A 157 -0.35 -11.48 25.41
C GLU A 157 -1.88 -11.63 25.30
N ALA A 158 -2.69 -10.85 26.04
CA ALA A 158 -4.15 -10.94 26.00
C ALA A 158 -4.79 -10.39 24.70
N LYS A 159 -4.04 -9.73 23.81
CA LYS A 159 -4.57 -9.23 22.52
C LYS A 159 -4.35 -10.14 21.31
N LEU A 160 -3.67 -11.29 21.49
CA LEU A 160 -3.62 -12.37 20.48
C LEU A 160 -4.95 -13.13 20.34
N ARG A 161 -6.02 -12.72 21.05
CA ARG A 161 -7.40 -13.20 20.84
C ARG A 161 -8.15 -12.39 19.77
N TRP A 162 -7.62 -12.31 18.56
CA TRP A 162 -8.37 -11.76 17.41
C TRP A 162 -8.87 -12.81 16.42
N GLU A 163 -9.03 -14.06 16.88
CA GLU A 163 -9.72 -15.11 16.13
C GLU A 163 -10.76 -15.83 17.01
N ALA A 164 -12.00 -15.36 16.91
CA ALA A 164 -13.22 -16.16 16.98
C ALA A 164 -14.24 -15.57 16.00
#